data_AF-A0A5E3XIY8-F1
#
_entry.id   AF-A0A5E3XIY8-F1
#
_cell.length_a   1.000
_cell.length_b   1.000
_cell.length_c   1.000
_cell.angle_alpha   90.00
_cell.angle_beta   90.00
_cell.angle_gamma   90.00
#
_symmetry.space_group_name_H-M   'P 1'
#
loop_
_entity.id
_entity.type
_entity.pdbx_description
1 polymer ?
#
loop_
_entity_poly.entity_id
_entity_poly.type
_entity_poly.pdbx_seq_one_letter_code
_entity_poly.pdbx_strand_id
1 'polypeptide(L)'
;MIFSALLSIVALATTASASALEKRRVTCPGGGVTANAACCSLFPIIKDIQENLFENECGDNAHEALRLTFHDAIGISKTNASFGGGADGSFVLFGDIETTFPANGGTDEIVALEKQFIARHPGISVADFIQLAGAVGITNCPGAPRLQFLKGRKDGTKPAPDGTVPLPFDSVDKILARMADGGGFSPAEVVALLTAHTVGAADNIDATIPRTPFDSTPSLFDSQFFLDTQLKGTLFPGNGPNTGEVMSPLRGEIRLQSDHDFARDSRTSCFWQANVNQQNHMTSTFAAAMAKLVVLGQNERSLIDCSDVIPAVKPFTKSLTFPAGLNNRDVEQACATSAFPTLRTDPGPATSVAPVAPGSTTV
;
A
#
# COMPACT_ATOMS: atom_id res chain seq x y z
N MET A 1 -42.55 -52.39 -48.81
CA MET A 1 -42.49 -50.92 -48.98
C MET A 1 -42.05 -50.36 -47.63
N ILE A 2 -40.75 -50.43 -47.30
CA ILE A 2 -39.73 -49.37 -47.47
C ILE A 2 -40.21 -48.04 -46.87
N PHE A 3 -39.70 -47.67 -45.69
CA PHE A 3 -38.78 -46.54 -45.51
C PHE A 3 -38.28 -46.48 -44.06
N SER A 4 -37.05 -46.92 -43.83
CA SER A 4 -36.27 -46.58 -42.65
C SER A 4 -35.74 -45.16 -42.84
N ALA A 5 -36.09 -44.23 -41.95
CA ALA A 5 -35.47 -42.91 -41.90
C ALA A 5 -34.47 -42.88 -40.74
N LEU A 6 -33.17 -42.95 -41.07
CA LEU A 6 -32.09 -42.59 -40.16
C LEU A 6 -32.12 -41.07 -39.92
N LEU A 7 -32.26 -40.65 -38.66
CA LEU A 7 -31.87 -39.30 -38.26
C LEU A 7 -30.35 -39.24 -38.11
N SER A 8 -29.68 -38.62 -39.08
CA SER A 8 -28.28 -38.19 -38.94
C SER A 8 -28.24 -36.91 -38.10
N ILE A 9 -27.71 -37.02 -36.88
CA ILE A 9 -27.34 -35.86 -36.07
C ILE A 9 -26.04 -35.31 -36.64
N VAL A 10 -26.12 -34.19 -37.36
CA VAL A 10 -24.94 -33.41 -37.75
C VAL A 10 -24.49 -32.63 -36.52
N ALA A 11 -23.41 -33.07 -35.88
CA ALA A 11 -22.70 -32.28 -34.88
C ALA A 11 -22.02 -31.11 -35.59
N LEU A 12 -22.61 -29.92 -35.49
CA LEU A 12 -21.97 -28.68 -35.91
C LEU A 12 -20.86 -28.36 -34.89
N ALA A 13 -19.65 -28.82 -35.17
CA ALA A 13 -18.47 -28.37 -34.43
C ALA A 13 -18.22 -26.90 -34.78
N THR A 14 -18.69 -25.99 -33.94
CA THR A 14 -18.24 -24.60 -33.97
C THR A 14 -16.79 -24.59 -33.52
N THR A 15 -15.85 -24.64 -34.47
CA THR A 15 -14.48 -24.21 -34.23
C THR A 15 -14.54 -22.71 -34.01
N ALA A 16 -14.74 -22.30 -32.75
CA ALA A 16 -14.38 -20.96 -32.34
C ALA A 16 -12.88 -20.84 -32.57
N SER A 17 -12.50 -20.18 -33.66
CA SER A 17 -11.13 -19.69 -33.84
C SER A 17 -10.89 -18.72 -32.69
N ALA A 18 -10.33 -19.24 -31.59
CA ALA A 18 -9.61 -18.44 -30.63
C ALA A 18 -8.40 -17.88 -31.36
N SER A 19 -8.63 -16.81 -32.12
CA SER A 19 -7.64 -15.77 -32.32
C SER A 19 -7.45 -15.10 -30.96
N ALA A 20 -6.84 -15.85 -30.04
CA ALA A 20 -6.13 -15.25 -28.95
C ALA A 20 -5.13 -14.31 -29.64
N LEU A 21 -5.42 -13.01 -29.59
CA LEU A 21 -4.42 -11.97 -29.74
C LEU A 21 -3.34 -12.30 -28.71
N GLU A 22 -2.40 -13.15 -29.11
CA GLU A 22 -1.15 -13.35 -28.44
C GLU A 22 -0.50 -11.96 -28.50
N LYS A 23 -0.72 -11.16 -27.45
CA LYS A 23 -0.12 -9.82 -27.33
C LYS A 23 1.36 -10.04 -27.56
N ARG A 24 1.83 -9.60 -28.73
CA ARG A 24 3.18 -9.88 -29.23
C ARG A 24 4.15 -9.38 -28.16
N ARG A 25 4.72 -10.31 -27.40
CA ARG A 25 5.64 -9.96 -26.33
C ARG A 25 6.90 -9.35 -26.93
N VAL A 26 7.42 -8.34 -26.25
CA VAL A 26 8.63 -7.62 -26.62
C VAL A 26 9.76 -8.10 -25.72
N THR A 27 10.83 -8.61 -26.34
CA THR A 27 12.09 -8.85 -25.65
C THR A 27 12.89 -7.55 -25.64
N CYS A 28 13.14 -7.03 -24.45
CA CYS A 28 13.85 -5.79 -24.23
C CYS A 28 15.37 -5.99 -24.23
N PRO A 29 16.15 -4.91 -24.43
CA PRO A 29 17.57 -4.92 -24.09
C PRO A 29 17.77 -5.41 -22.65
N GLY A 30 18.69 -6.35 -22.44
CA GLY A 30 18.89 -7.00 -21.13
C GLY A 30 18.05 -8.27 -20.89
N GLY A 31 17.22 -8.69 -21.85
CA GLY A 31 16.54 -9.99 -21.84
C GLY A 31 15.19 -10.03 -21.13
N GLY A 32 14.78 -8.95 -20.46
CA GLY A 32 13.43 -8.80 -19.90
C GLY A 32 12.35 -8.89 -20.99
N VAL A 33 11.18 -9.42 -20.66
CA VAL A 33 10.07 -9.60 -21.59
C VAL A 33 8.84 -8.88 -21.05
N THR A 34 8.19 -8.07 -21.89
CA THR A 34 6.99 -7.31 -21.54
C THR A 34 5.98 -7.30 -22.68
N ALA A 35 4.72 -6.98 -22.40
CA ALA A 35 3.65 -6.81 -23.35
C ALA A 35 3.77 -5.51 -24.17
N ASN A 36 4.57 -4.51 -23.72
CA ASN A 36 4.72 -3.24 -24.43
C ASN A 36 6.17 -2.72 -24.38
N ALA A 37 6.73 -2.38 -25.55
CA ALA A 37 8.10 -1.88 -25.67
C ALA A 37 8.38 -0.62 -24.84
N ALA A 38 7.35 0.20 -24.56
CA ALA A 38 7.48 1.39 -23.69
C ALA A 38 7.83 1.05 -22.23
N CYS A 39 7.60 -0.20 -21.80
CA CYS A 39 7.93 -0.68 -20.47
C CYS A 39 9.38 -1.19 -20.37
N CYS A 40 10.08 -1.36 -21.51
CA CYS A 40 11.45 -1.90 -21.52
C CYS A 40 12.44 -1.06 -20.70
N SER A 41 12.25 0.26 -20.65
CA SER A 41 13.12 1.16 -19.88
C SER A 41 13.00 0.96 -18.38
N LEU A 42 11.96 0.26 -17.89
CA LEU A 42 11.73 0.04 -16.47
C LEU A 42 12.61 -1.07 -15.89
N PHE A 43 12.99 -2.08 -16.68
CA PHE A 43 13.83 -3.19 -16.20
C PHE A 43 15.14 -2.74 -15.52
N PRO A 44 15.97 -1.85 -16.13
CA PRO A 44 17.18 -1.36 -15.46
C PRO A 44 16.88 -0.51 -14.22
N ILE A 45 15.77 0.24 -14.20
CA ILE A 45 15.36 1.04 -13.04
C ILE A 45 14.97 0.12 -11.88
N ILE A 46 14.12 -0.88 -12.15
CA ILE A 46 13.67 -1.89 -11.18
C ILE A 46 14.87 -2.62 -10.59
N LYS A 47 15.85 -3.01 -11.43
CA LYS A 47 17.08 -3.64 -10.96
C LYS A 47 17.85 -2.73 -10.01
N ASP A 48 18.06 -1.47 -10.39
CA ASP A 48 18.80 -0.49 -9.59
C ASP A 48 18.13 -0.23 -8.23
N ILE A 49 16.82 0.05 -8.20
CA ILE A 49 16.12 0.28 -6.93
C ILE A 49 16.03 -0.98 -6.07
N GLN A 50 15.92 -2.18 -6.67
CA GLN A 50 15.96 -3.40 -5.87
C GLN A 50 17.33 -3.66 -5.24
N GLU A 51 18.42 -3.44 -5.98
CA GLU A 51 19.77 -3.68 -5.49
C GLU A 51 20.25 -2.58 -4.52
N ASN A 52 19.96 -1.31 -4.82
CA ASN A 52 20.62 -0.18 -4.18
C ASN A 52 19.68 0.70 -3.33
N LEU A 53 18.35 0.64 -3.52
CA LEU A 53 17.39 1.35 -2.65
C LEU A 53 16.78 0.42 -1.61
N PHE A 54 16.29 -0.74 -2.02
CA PHE A 54 15.55 -1.66 -1.15
C PHE A 54 16.38 -2.84 -0.63
N GLU A 55 17.54 -3.10 -1.23
CA GLU A 55 18.40 -4.25 -0.90
C GLU A 55 17.65 -5.61 -0.95
N ASN A 56 16.57 -5.69 -1.73
CA ASN A 56 15.62 -6.81 -1.82
C ASN A 56 14.86 -7.14 -0.51
N GLU A 57 14.81 -6.19 0.42
CA GLU A 57 14.18 -6.32 1.73
C GLU A 57 12.88 -5.53 1.86
N CYS A 58 12.00 -6.02 2.73
CA CYS A 58 10.83 -5.29 3.22
C CYS A 58 11.24 -4.54 4.49
N GLY A 59 11.94 -3.43 4.30
CA GLY A 59 12.44 -2.57 5.35
C GLY A 59 12.07 -1.11 5.09
N ASP A 60 12.72 -0.21 5.83
CA ASP A 60 12.42 1.23 5.90
C ASP A 60 12.15 1.86 4.53
N ASN A 61 13.12 1.78 3.61
CA ASN A 61 13.00 2.40 2.29
C ASN A 61 11.81 1.87 1.47
N ALA A 62 11.44 0.59 1.63
CA ALA A 62 10.28 0.02 0.97
C ALA A 62 8.97 0.52 1.60
N HIS A 63 8.94 0.68 2.92
CA HIS A 63 7.79 1.23 3.66
C HIS A 63 7.59 2.72 3.32
N GLU A 64 8.67 3.49 3.31
CA GLU A 64 8.66 4.91 2.97
C GLU A 64 8.29 5.16 1.51
N ALA A 65 8.80 4.36 0.57
CA ALA A 65 8.38 4.44 -0.83
C ALA A 65 6.88 4.14 -1.01
N LEU A 66 6.32 3.18 -0.24
CA LEU A 66 4.88 2.94 -0.23
C LEU A 66 4.12 4.14 0.33
N ARG A 67 4.57 4.71 1.46
CA ARG A 67 3.99 5.94 2.04
C ARG A 67 3.99 7.08 1.02
N LEU A 68 5.10 7.27 0.31
CA LEU A 68 5.26 8.35 -0.67
C LEU A 68 4.21 8.29 -1.79
N THR A 69 3.83 7.08 -2.22
CA THR A 69 2.76 6.90 -3.22
C THR A 69 1.43 7.48 -2.78
N PHE A 70 1.10 7.40 -1.49
CA PHE A 70 -0.13 7.96 -0.93
C PHE A 70 -0.02 9.47 -0.80
N HIS A 71 1.08 9.94 -0.23
CA HIS A 71 1.30 11.36 0.04
C HIS A 71 1.33 12.21 -1.24
N ASP A 72 1.96 11.71 -2.31
CA ASP A 72 1.89 12.33 -3.65
C ASP A 72 0.46 12.29 -4.19
N ALA A 73 -0.11 11.08 -4.32
CA ALA A 73 -1.37 10.89 -5.01
C ALA A 73 -2.57 11.59 -4.37
N ILE A 74 -2.62 11.70 -3.03
CA ILE A 74 -3.76 12.31 -2.33
C ILE A 74 -3.69 13.85 -2.32
N GLY A 75 -2.61 14.44 -2.86
CA GLY A 75 -2.39 15.87 -3.05
C GLY A 75 -3.37 16.61 -3.97
N ILE A 76 -4.57 16.06 -4.21
CA ILE A 76 -5.59 16.55 -5.15
C ILE A 76 -6.93 16.78 -4.44
N SER A 77 -7.78 17.64 -5.01
CA SER A 77 -9.18 17.83 -4.60
C SER A 77 -10.10 17.89 -5.81
N LYS A 78 -11.25 17.20 -5.71
CA LYS A 78 -12.32 17.28 -6.71
C LYS A 78 -13.14 18.55 -6.58
N THR A 79 -13.18 19.17 -5.40
CA THR A 79 -13.99 20.36 -5.12
C THR A 79 -13.19 21.66 -5.08
N ASN A 80 -11.86 21.58 -4.99
CA ASN A 80 -10.98 22.73 -4.95
C ASN A 80 -9.84 22.64 -5.97
N ALA A 81 -9.98 23.37 -7.08
CA ALA A 81 -8.99 23.42 -8.15
C ALA A 81 -7.65 24.08 -7.74
N SER A 82 -7.57 24.72 -6.57
CA SER A 82 -6.31 25.24 -6.06
C SER A 82 -5.36 24.15 -5.55
N PHE A 83 -5.85 22.91 -5.37
CA PHE A 83 -5.06 21.78 -4.92
C PHE A 83 -4.13 21.25 -6.04
N GLY A 84 -3.27 20.29 -5.69
CA GLY A 84 -2.29 19.68 -6.60
C GLY A 84 -2.91 18.73 -7.63
N GLY A 85 -2.05 18.12 -8.45
CA GLY A 85 -2.45 17.27 -9.58
C GLY A 85 -2.60 15.79 -9.25
N GLY A 86 -2.45 15.38 -7.99
CA GLY A 86 -2.61 13.98 -7.57
C GLY A 86 -1.30 13.22 -7.77
N ALA A 87 -1.35 12.05 -8.40
CA ALA A 87 -0.15 11.25 -8.67
C ALA A 87 0.66 11.90 -9.80
N ASP A 88 1.32 13.01 -9.52
CA ASP A 88 2.02 13.88 -10.48
C ASP A 88 3.48 14.14 -10.09
N GLY A 89 3.99 13.49 -9.03
CA GLY A 89 5.37 13.64 -8.58
C GLY A 89 5.67 14.95 -7.87
N SER A 90 4.66 15.80 -7.60
CA SER A 90 4.87 17.09 -6.94
C SER A 90 5.58 16.92 -5.59
N PHE A 91 5.32 15.82 -4.90
CA PHE A 91 5.89 15.56 -3.59
C PHE A 91 7.42 15.49 -3.59
N VAL A 92 8.01 14.93 -4.65
CA VAL A 92 9.47 14.89 -4.82
C VAL A 92 9.98 16.15 -5.54
N LEU A 93 9.29 16.60 -6.58
CA LEU A 93 9.65 17.79 -7.38
C LEU A 93 9.74 19.07 -6.52
N PHE A 94 8.79 19.24 -5.61
CA PHE A 94 8.67 20.36 -4.68
C PHE A 94 8.84 19.91 -3.23
N GLY A 95 9.69 18.90 -3.02
CA GLY A 95 9.91 18.33 -1.69
C GLY A 95 10.48 19.31 -0.67
N ASP A 96 11.07 20.44 -1.09
CA ASP A 96 11.47 21.53 -0.18
C ASP A 96 10.27 22.30 0.40
N ILE A 97 9.09 22.15 -0.19
CA ILE A 97 7.82 22.73 0.26
C ILE A 97 6.97 21.64 0.93
N GLU A 98 6.64 20.57 0.20
CA GLU A 98 5.61 19.61 0.65
C GLU A 98 6.04 18.82 1.89
N THR A 99 7.32 18.46 2.02
CA THR A 99 7.82 17.72 3.19
C THR A 99 7.81 18.55 4.48
N THR A 100 7.65 19.87 4.38
CA THR A 100 7.59 20.78 5.54
C THR A 100 6.21 20.83 6.20
N PHE A 101 5.19 20.29 5.55
CA PHE A 101 3.83 20.29 6.09
C PHE A 101 3.71 19.30 7.26
N PRO A 102 2.90 19.59 8.29
CA PRO A 102 2.79 18.75 9.48
C PRO A 102 2.46 17.28 9.18
N ALA A 103 1.60 17.02 8.19
CA ALA A 103 1.21 15.65 7.81
C ALA A 103 2.33 14.87 7.09
N ASN A 104 3.31 15.58 6.54
CA ASN A 104 4.37 15.03 5.70
C ASN A 104 5.71 14.87 6.44
N GLY A 105 5.75 15.17 7.74
CA GLY A 105 6.97 15.05 8.52
C GLY A 105 7.62 13.67 8.41
N GLY A 106 8.95 13.64 8.29
CA GLY A 106 9.74 12.41 8.18
C GLY A 106 9.59 11.74 6.82
N THR A 107 9.48 12.53 5.74
CA THR A 107 9.53 12.03 4.36
C THR A 107 10.70 12.64 3.58
N ASP A 108 11.46 13.55 4.20
CA ASP A 108 12.56 14.27 3.59
C ASP A 108 13.73 13.34 3.23
N GLU A 109 14.01 12.33 4.06
CA GLU A 109 15.07 11.35 3.81
C GLU A 109 14.76 10.50 2.56
N ILE A 110 13.58 9.87 2.47
CA ILE A 110 13.18 9.10 1.28
C ILE A 110 13.11 9.97 0.03
N VAL A 111 12.59 11.21 0.14
CA VAL A 111 12.55 12.14 -1.00
C VAL A 111 13.97 12.46 -1.48
N ALA A 112 14.93 12.66 -0.57
CA ALA A 112 16.32 12.90 -0.93
C ALA A 112 16.97 11.67 -1.58
N LEU A 113 16.64 10.45 -1.13
CA LEU A 113 17.11 9.21 -1.74
C LEU A 113 16.52 9.03 -3.14
N GLU A 114 15.19 9.07 -3.30
CA GLU A 114 14.54 8.87 -4.60
C GLU A 114 15.03 9.87 -5.65
N LYS A 115 15.31 11.13 -5.27
CA LYS A 115 15.93 12.13 -6.18
C LYS A 115 17.23 11.63 -6.81
N GLN A 116 18.06 10.90 -6.07
CA GLN A 116 19.32 10.36 -6.58
C GLN A 116 19.06 9.27 -7.63
N PHE A 117 18.10 8.38 -7.39
CA PHE A 117 17.73 7.34 -8.34
C PHE A 117 17.08 7.93 -9.59
N ILE A 118 16.18 8.90 -9.44
CA ILE A 118 15.57 9.58 -10.59
C ILE A 118 16.64 10.25 -11.46
N ALA A 119 17.63 10.91 -10.85
CA ALA A 119 18.74 11.53 -11.58
C ALA A 119 19.59 10.53 -12.39
N ARG A 120 19.68 9.27 -11.95
CA ARG A 120 20.34 8.18 -12.69
C ARG A 120 19.52 7.66 -13.87
N HIS A 121 18.21 7.91 -13.88
CA HIS A 121 17.27 7.39 -14.88
C HIS A 121 16.44 8.50 -15.55
N PRO A 122 17.05 9.46 -16.28
CA PRO A 122 16.36 10.66 -16.81
C PRO A 122 15.24 10.39 -17.83
N GLY A 123 14.99 9.13 -18.21
CA GLY A 123 13.92 8.73 -19.11
C GLY A 123 12.58 8.41 -18.43
N ILE A 124 12.53 8.38 -17.09
CA ILE A 124 11.29 8.24 -16.32
C ILE A 124 10.89 9.61 -15.75
N SER A 125 9.60 9.91 -15.73
CA SER A 125 9.08 11.07 -15.00
C SER A 125 9.17 10.82 -13.50
N VAL A 126 9.28 11.88 -12.70
CA VAL A 126 9.24 11.78 -11.23
C VAL A 126 7.93 11.12 -10.79
N ALA A 127 6.82 11.53 -11.42
CA ALA A 127 5.49 10.97 -11.16
C ALA A 127 5.42 9.45 -11.40
N ASP A 128 6.02 8.95 -12.49
CA ASP A 128 6.07 7.50 -12.73
C ASP A 128 7.03 6.80 -11.76
N PHE A 129 8.12 7.46 -11.34
CA PHE A 129 9.11 6.87 -10.43
C PHE A 129 8.52 6.59 -9.04
N ILE A 130 7.84 7.55 -8.42
CA ILE A 130 7.23 7.35 -7.07
C ILE A 130 6.29 6.13 -7.09
N GLN A 131 5.42 6.05 -8.10
CA GLN A 131 4.48 4.93 -8.22
C GLN A 131 5.17 3.60 -8.54
N LEU A 132 6.27 3.62 -9.28
CA LEU A 132 7.08 2.43 -9.56
C LEU A 132 7.80 1.97 -8.28
N ALA A 133 8.40 2.89 -7.54
CA ALA A 133 9.17 2.61 -6.34
C ALA A 133 8.29 1.93 -5.28
N GLY A 134 7.11 2.47 -4.97
CA GLY A 134 6.20 1.81 -4.04
C GLY A 134 5.67 0.46 -4.55
N ALA A 135 5.34 0.33 -5.84
CA ALA A 135 4.89 -0.94 -6.42
C ALA A 135 5.96 -2.04 -6.40
N VAL A 136 7.24 -1.67 -6.59
CA VAL A 136 8.39 -2.58 -6.56
C VAL A 136 8.80 -2.88 -5.13
N GLY A 137 8.89 -1.88 -4.26
CA GLY A 137 9.32 -2.02 -2.87
C GLY A 137 8.48 -3.04 -2.12
N ILE A 138 7.15 -2.98 -2.24
CA ILE A 138 6.28 -3.93 -1.54
C ILE A 138 6.38 -5.37 -2.08
N THR A 139 6.96 -5.60 -3.26
CA THR A 139 7.19 -6.99 -3.73
C THR A 139 8.16 -7.74 -2.84
N ASN A 140 8.97 -7.02 -2.05
CA ASN A 140 9.89 -7.58 -1.08
C ASN A 140 9.20 -8.03 0.21
N CYS A 141 7.96 -7.59 0.45
CA CYS A 141 7.15 -7.89 1.63
C CYS A 141 6.34 -9.19 1.39
N PRO A 142 6.67 -10.30 2.08
CA PRO A 142 5.95 -11.55 1.88
C PRO A 142 4.45 -11.40 2.17
N GLY A 143 3.61 -11.76 1.21
CA GLY A 143 2.15 -11.63 1.27
C GLY A 143 1.58 -10.47 0.47
N ALA A 144 2.40 -9.54 -0.01
CA ALA A 144 1.91 -8.36 -0.71
C ALA A 144 1.25 -8.76 -2.04
N PRO A 145 0.23 -8.01 -2.51
CA PRO A 145 -0.24 -8.16 -3.86
C PRO A 145 0.76 -7.53 -4.84
N ARG A 146 0.76 -8.02 -6.08
CA ARG A 146 1.45 -7.34 -7.18
C ARG A 146 0.57 -6.18 -7.62
N LEU A 147 0.99 -4.94 -7.37
CA LEU A 147 0.21 -3.76 -7.75
C LEU A 147 0.19 -3.53 -9.26
N GLN A 148 -0.89 -2.89 -9.72
CA GLN A 148 -0.93 -2.34 -11.07
C GLN A 148 0.07 -1.19 -11.19
N PHE A 149 0.81 -1.17 -12.29
CA PHE A 149 1.67 -0.04 -12.64
C PHE A 149 1.36 0.42 -14.06
N LEU A 150 0.79 1.62 -14.15
CA LEU A 150 0.57 2.31 -15.43
C LEU A 150 1.66 3.36 -15.61
N LYS A 151 2.30 3.44 -16.77
CA LYS A 151 3.38 4.38 -17.10
C LYS A 151 2.86 5.49 -18.01
N GLY A 152 3.34 6.71 -17.83
CA GLY A 152 3.09 7.85 -18.73
C GLY A 152 2.63 9.12 -18.04
N ARG A 153 2.76 9.20 -16.70
CA ARG A 153 2.42 10.42 -15.95
C ARG A 153 3.30 11.57 -16.39
N LYS A 154 2.71 12.76 -16.43
CA LYS A 154 3.45 14.01 -16.60
C LYS A 154 3.77 14.57 -15.22
N ASP A 155 4.98 15.08 -15.09
CA ASP A 155 5.42 15.75 -13.87
C ASP A 155 4.58 17.00 -13.61
N GLY A 156 4.21 17.18 -12.34
CA GLY A 156 3.51 18.34 -11.82
C GLY A 156 4.33 19.62 -12.01
N THR A 157 3.63 20.76 -12.02
CA THR A 157 4.26 22.09 -12.23
C THR A 157 4.12 23.02 -11.03
N LYS A 158 3.48 22.54 -9.97
CA LYS A 158 3.25 23.25 -8.71
C LYS A 158 3.16 22.23 -7.57
N PRO A 159 3.51 22.60 -6.32
CA PRO A 159 3.27 21.75 -5.17
C PRO A 159 1.77 21.59 -4.88
N ALA A 160 1.40 20.50 -4.24
CA ALA A 160 0.14 20.41 -3.51
C ALA A 160 0.18 21.36 -2.29
N PRO A 161 -0.96 22.00 -1.93
CA PRO A 161 -1.03 22.78 -0.69
C PRO A 161 -1.12 21.86 0.53
N ASP A 162 -0.84 22.41 1.72
CA ASP A 162 -1.10 21.74 3.00
C ASP A 162 -2.60 21.38 3.17
N GLY A 163 -2.89 20.38 4.01
CA GLY A 163 -4.24 19.92 4.34
C GLY A 163 -4.85 18.92 3.35
N THR A 164 -4.05 18.42 2.40
CA THR A 164 -4.44 17.32 1.48
C THR A 164 -4.29 15.94 2.12
N VAL A 165 -3.26 15.77 2.95
CA VAL A 165 -2.91 14.50 3.60
C VAL A 165 -3.59 14.42 4.99
N PRO A 166 -4.32 13.33 5.30
CA PRO A 166 -4.88 13.08 6.64
C PRO A 166 -3.82 13.04 7.74
N LEU A 167 -4.16 13.57 8.92
CA LEU A 167 -3.33 13.49 10.13
C LEU A 167 -3.80 12.35 11.06
N PRO A 168 -2.91 11.75 11.86
CA PRO A 168 -3.26 10.64 12.75
C PRO A 168 -4.23 11.03 13.87
N PHE A 169 -4.41 12.32 14.15
CA PHE A 169 -5.35 12.87 15.12
C PHE A 169 -6.63 13.43 14.49
N ASP A 170 -6.79 13.31 13.17
CA ASP A 170 -8.03 13.70 12.51
C ASP A 170 -9.15 12.71 12.84
N SER A 171 -10.37 13.22 13.00
CA SER A 171 -11.54 12.36 13.21
C SER A 171 -11.83 11.51 11.97
N VAL A 172 -12.46 10.35 12.17
CA VAL A 172 -12.93 9.48 11.07
C VAL A 172 -13.78 10.27 10.06
N ASP A 173 -14.63 11.20 10.52
CA ASP A 173 -15.40 12.08 9.64
C ASP A 173 -14.52 12.95 8.72
N LYS A 174 -13.48 13.57 9.29
CA LYS A 174 -12.56 14.43 8.54
C LYS A 174 -11.76 13.61 7.52
N ILE A 175 -11.25 12.45 7.92
CA ILE A 175 -10.49 11.56 7.04
C ILE A 175 -11.37 11.04 5.90
N LEU A 176 -12.57 10.53 6.20
CA LEU A 176 -13.50 10.06 5.18
C LEU A 176 -13.92 11.17 4.21
N ALA A 177 -14.15 12.39 4.71
CA ALA A 177 -14.46 13.54 3.85
C ALA A 177 -13.28 13.92 2.93
N ARG A 178 -12.04 13.94 3.46
CA ARG A 178 -10.81 14.21 2.70
C ARG A 178 -10.60 13.17 1.61
N MET A 179 -10.76 11.89 1.93
CA MET A 179 -10.61 10.78 0.99
C MET A 179 -11.71 10.78 -0.09
N ALA A 180 -12.94 11.13 0.28
CA ALA A 180 -14.02 11.32 -0.68
C ALA A 180 -13.77 12.51 -1.63
N ASP A 181 -13.23 13.63 -1.13
CA ASP A 181 -12.87 14.80 -1.93
C ASP A 181 -11.66 14.55 -2.83
N GLY A 182 -10.63 13.85 -2.36
CA GLY A 182 -9.41 13.59 -3.15
C GLY A 182 -9.66 12.63 -4.31
N GLY A 183 -10.28 11.48 -4.04
CA GLY A 183 -10.42 10.41 -5.03
C GLY A 183 -11.82 9.79 -5.12
N GLY A 184 -12.79 10.27 -4.36
CA GLY A 184 -14.10 9.61 -4.24
C GLY A 184 -13.98 8.24 -3.60
N PHE A 185 -13.10 8.06 -2.62
CA PHE A 185 -12.98 6.80 -1.88
C PHE A 185 -14.14 6.62 -0.91
N SER A 186 -14.70 5.43 -0.90
CA SER A 186 -15.63 4.94 0.10
C SER A 186 -14.92 4.58 1.42
N PRO A 187 -15.64 4.49 2.55
CA PRO A 187 -15.04 4.05 3.81
C PRO A 187 -14.32 2.71 3.72
N ALA A 188 -14.87 1.75 2.97
CA ALA A 188 -14.23 0.46 2.74
C ALA A 188 -12.92 0.58 1.95
N GLU A 189 -12.86 1.44 0.93
CA GLU A 189 -11.61 1.70 0.20
C GLU A 189 -10.57 2.40 1.08
N VAL A 190 -10.98 3.28 2.01
CA VAL A 190 -10.06 3.90 2.97
C VAL A 190 -9.46 2.85 3.90
N VAL A 191 -10.27 1.96 4.47
CA VAL A 191 -9.76 0.84 5.28
C VAL A 191 -8.88 -0.10 4.46
N ALA A 192 -9.23 -0.34 3.20
CA ALA A 192 -8.40 -1.14 2.29
C ALA A 192 -7.02 -0.49 2.10
N LEU A 193 -6.93 0.83 1.90
CA LEU A 193 -5.66 1.55 1.80
C LEU A 193 -4.84 1.52 3.10
N LEU A 194 -5.50 1.57 4.27
CA LEU A 194 -4.83 1.44 5.58
C LEU A 194 -4.14 0.08 5.79
N THR A 195 -4.40 -0.92 4.95
CA THR A 195 -3.58 -2.15 4.90
C THR A 195 -2.09 -1.84 4.77
N ALA A 196 -1.70 -0.73 4.12
CA ALA A 196 -0.31 -0.30 4.03
C ALA A 196 0.41 -0.22 5.40
N HIS A 197 -0.31 0.02 6.49
CA HIS A 197 0.28 0.12 7.83
C HIS A 197 0.83 -1.22 8.37
N THR A 198 0.48 -2.37 7.77
CA THR A 198 1.10 -3.67 8.14
C THR A 198 2.58 -3.74 7.75
N VAL A 199 3.04 -2.88 6.85
CA VAL A 199 4.45 -2.72 6.48
C VAL A 199 4.85 -1.25 6.66
N GLY A 200 4.65 -0.74 7.88
CA GLY A 200 4.87 0.65 8.22
C GLY A 200 5.34 0.86 9.67
N ALA A 201 5.98 1.99 9.90
CA ALA A 201 6.44 2.44 11.20
C ALA A 201 6.31 3.96 11.33
N ALA A 202 6.35 4.46 12.56
CA ALA A 202 6.35 5.88 12.87
C ALA A 202 7.73 6.33 13.37
N ASP A 203 8.22 7.42 12.77
CA ASP A 203 9.43 8.11 13.22
C ASP A 203 9.14 9.32 14.09
N ASN A 204 8.05 10.04 13.78
CA ASN A 204 7.82 11.38 14.31
C ASN A 204 6.62 11.51 15.25
N ILE A 205 5.83 10.44 15.44
CA ILE A 205 4.77 10.44 16.47
C ILE A 205 5.40 10.51 17.86
N ASP A 206 6.43 9.68 18.08
CA ASP A 206 7.32 9.76 19.24
C ASP A 206 8.77 9.74 18.75
N ALA A 207 9.37 10.93 18.67
CA ALA A 207 10.75 11.10 18.19
C ALA A 207 11.81 10.45 19.09
N THR A 208 11.46 9.93 20.28
CA THR A 208 12.40 9.21 21.16
C THR A 208 12.58 7.74 20.78
N ILE A 209 11.67 7.21 19.97
CA ILE A 209 11.63 5.81 19.51
C ILE A 209 11.30 5.75 18.00
N PRO A 210 12.18 6.25 17.13
CA PRO A 210 11.93 6.21 15.68
C PRO A 210 11.82 4.77 15.17
N ARG A 211 11.19 4.60 14.00
CA ARG A 211 10.92 3.32 13.35
C ARG A 211 10.11 2.35 14.20
N THR A 212 9.20 2.87 15.04
CA THR A 212 8.31 2.02 15.85
C THR A 212 7.14 1.52 14.97
N PRO A 213 6.98 0.20 14.78
CA PRO A 213 5.99 -0.36 13.87
C PRO A 213 4.54 -0.24 14.36
N PHE A 214 3.61 -0.32 13.42
CA PHE A 214 2.16 -0.30 13.68
C PHE A 214 1.56 -1.68 13.98
N ASP A 215 2.31 -2.76 13.75
CA ASP A 215 1.95 -4.12 14.13
C ASP A 215 3.18 -4.93 14.55
N SER A 216 2.96 -6.16 14.99
CA SER A 216 4.02 -7.07 15.43
C SER A 216 4.85 -7.75 14.33
N THR A 217 4.51 -7.53 13.05
CA THR A 217 5.16 -8.18 11.90
C THR A 217 5.44 -7.21 10.75
N PRO A 218 6.15 -6.09 10.98
CA PRO A 218 6.24 -4.98 10.03
C PRO A 218 6.99 -5.28 8.72
N SER A 219 7.57 -6.46 8.57
CA SER A 219 8.21 -6.92 7.32
C SER A 219 7.35 -7.92 6.53
N LEU A 220 6.13 -8.21 6.99
CA LEU A 220 5.18 -9.11 6.35
C LEU A 220 3.96 -8.32 5.93
N PHE A 221 3.48 -8.54 4.72
CA PHE A 221 2.24 -7.94 4.25
C PHE A 221 1.07 -8.87 4.62
N ASP A 222 0.68 -8.87 5.88
CA ASP A 222 -0.35 -9.74 6.42
C ASP A 222 -1.46 -8.96 7.15
N SER A 223 -2.29 -9.63 7.93
CA SER A 223 -3.45 -9.02 8.60
C SER A 223 -3.21 -8.73 10.08
N GLN A 224 -1.95 -8.75 10.52
CA GLN A 224 -1.57 -8.53 11.92
C GLN A 224 -1.94 -7.12 12.37
N PHE A 225 -1.73 -6.09 11.55
CA PHE A 225 -2.24 -4.73 11.78
C PHE A 225 -3.74 -4.68 12.13
N PHE A 226 -4.59 -5.37 11.38
CA PHE A 226 -6.04 -5.38 11.65
C PHE A 226 -6.42 -6.11 12.96
N LEU A 227 -5.59 -7.07 13.39
CA LEU A 227 -5.74 -7.77 14.65
C LEU A 227 -5.22 -6.93 15.82
N ASP A 228 -3.97 -6.48 15.75
CA ASP A 228 -3.26 -5.78 16.82
C ASP A 228 -4.02 -4.49 17.19
N THR A 229 -4.52 -3.73 16.22
CA THR A 229 -5.35 -2.52 16.44
C THR A 229 -6.69 -2.76 17.16
N GLN A 230 -7.25 -3.97 17.09
CA GLN A 230 -8.47 -4.35 17.81
C GLN A 230 -8.18 -4.84 19.24
N LEU A 231 -6.93 -5.08 19.61
CA LEU A 231 -6.57 -5.45 20.97
C LEU A 231 -6.69 -4.23 21.91
N LYS A 232 -7.00 -4.48 23.18
CA LYS A 232 -7.04 -3.45 24.21
C LYS A 232 -5.65 -2.83 24.39
N GLY A 233 -5.59 -1.49 24.28
CA GLY A 233 -4.36 -0.74 24.56
C GLY A 233 -4.00 -0.79 26.04
N THR A 234 -2.73 -1.00 26.37
CA THR A 234 -2.25 -1.13 27.76
C THR A 234 -1.06 -0.25 28.12
N LEU A 235 -0.34 0.29 27.14
CA LEU A 235 0.84 1.12 27.34
C LEU A 235 1.09 2.08 26.17
N PHE A 236 1.94 3.08 26.37
CA PHE A 236 2.63 3.78 25.30
C PHE A 236 4.05 3.19 25.17
N PRO A 237 4.55 2.89 23.96
CA PRO A 237 5.87 2.27 23.78
C PRO A 237 7.03 3.19 24.18
N GLY A 238 6.81 4.51 24.15
CA GLY A 238 7.81 5.53 24.51
C GLY A 238 7.31 6.50 25.57
N ASN A 239 7.35 7.80 25.28
CA ASN A 239 7.08 8.88 26.24
C ASN A 239 5.63 9.42 26.22
N GLY A 240 4.72 8.70 25.53
CA GLY A 240 3.36 9.14 25.28
C GLY A 240 2.49 9.44 26.53
N PRO A 241 1.31 10.06 26.33
CA PRO A 241 0.66 10.26 25.04
C PRO A 241 1.27 11.41 24.21
N ASN A 242 1.63 11.12 22.97
CA ASN A 242 1.92 12.14 21.94
C ASN A 242 0.65 12.49 21.13
N THR A 243 0.72 13.55 20.32
CA THR A 243 -0.43 13.99 19.51
C THR A 243 -0.74 12.96 18.42
N GLY A 244 -1.96 12.42 18.41
CA GLY A 244 -2.35 11.36 17.48
C GLY A 244 -1.89 9.96 17.88
N GLU A 245 -1.39 9.78 19.10
CA GLU A 245 -1.01 8.48 19.66
C GLU A 245 -2.03 8.02 20.71
N VAL A 246 -2.38 6.74 20.70
CA VAL A 246 -3.16 6.09 21.76
C VAL A 246 -2.43 4.85 22.28
N MET A 247 -2.87 4.31 23.43
CA MET A 247 -2.22 3.13 23.99
C MET A 247 -2.24 1.94 23.01
N SER A 248 -1.06 1.36 22.86
CA SER A 248 -0.76 0.15 22.11
C SER A 248 -0.95 -1.11 22.98
N PRO A 249 -1.23 -2.29 22.38
CA PRO A 249 -1.38 -3.53 23.12
C PRO A 249 -0.03 -4.21 23.40
N LEU A 250 1.04 -3.83 22.68
CA LEU A 250 2.35 -4.47 22.73
C LEU A 250 3.46 -3.47 23.04
N ARG A 251 4.52 -3.95 23.71
CA ARG A 251 5.77 -3.18 23.84
C ARG A 251 6.44 -3.08 22.48
N GLY A 252 6.93 -1.90 22.12
CA GLY A 252 7.59 -1.66 20.84
C GLY A 252 6.66 -1.60 19.63
N GLU A 253 5.35 -1.60 19.83
CA GLU A 253 4.34 -1.25 18.81
C GLU A 253 3.73 0.11 19.19
N ILE A 254 3.50 0.97 18.21
CA ILE A 254 2.80 2.26 18.39
C ILE A 254 1.45 2.21 17.69
N ARG A 255 0.44 2.86 18.29
CA ARG A 255 -0.91 2.89 17.73
C ARG A 255 -1.33 4.32 17.45
N LEU A 256 -1.67 4.59 16.19
CA LEU A 256 -2.26 5.86 15.78
C LEU A 256 -3.70 5.97 16.28
N GLN A 257 -4.10 7.17 16.69
CA GLN A 257 -5.48 7.45 17.10
C GLN A 257 -6.46 7.19 15.95
N SER A 258 -6.13 7.62 14.74
CA SER A 258 -6.95 7.37 13.54
C SER A 258 -7.22 5.88 13.33
N ASP A 259 -6.21 5.02 13.43
CA ASP A 259 -6.35 3.58 13.21
C ASP A 259 -7.20 2.94 14.31
N HIS A 260 -6.99 3.35 15.57
CA HIS A 260 -7.82 2.93 16.69
C HIS A 260 -9.30 3.27 16.47
N ASP A 261 -9.58 4.48 15.99
CA ASP A 261 -10.93 4.99 15.75
C ASP A 261 -11.57 4.31 14.52
N PHE A 262 -10.84 4.12 13.42
CA PHE A 262 -11.32 3.41 12.23
C PHE A 262 -11.66 1.94 12.51
N ALA A 263 -10.90 1.28 13.39
CA ALA A 263 -11.19 -0.08 13.83
C ALA A 263 -12.51 -0.19 14.62
N ARG A 264 -13.01 0.92 15.16
CA ARG A 264 -14.16 0.96 16.09
C ARG A 264 -15.36 1.74 15.56
N ASP A 265 -15.20 2.58 14.54
CA ASP A 265 -16.29 3.35 13.94
C ASP A 265 -17.30 2.44 13.23
N SER A 266 -18.60 2.68 13.48
CA SER A 266 -19.71 1.87 12.94
C SER A 266 -19.73 1.74 11.41
N ARG A 267 -19.11 2.66 10.67
CA ARG A 267 -19.04 2.66 9.20
C ARG A 267 -17.91 1.78 8.66
N THR A 268 -16.92 1.46 9.49
CA THR A 268 -15.65 0.85 9.06
C THR A 268 -15.29 -0.41 9.84
N SER A 269 -15.73 -0.55 11.09
CA SER A 269 -15.33 -1.63 12.00
C SER A 269 -15.56 -3.03 11.45
N CYS A 270 -16.66 -3.26 10.73
CA CYS A 270 -16.92 -4.55 10.11
C CYS A 270 -16.03 -4.85 8.90
N PHE A 271 -15.67 -3.85 8.09
CA PHE A 271 -14.71 -4.05 7.01
C PHE A 271 -13.29 -4.21 7.58
N TRP A 272 -12.96 -3.49 8.65
CA TRP A 272 -11.73 -3.68 9.42
C TRP A 272 -11.57 -5.13 9.88
N GLN A 273 -12.59 -5.66 10.58
CA GLN A 273 -12.60 -7.05 11.05
C GLN A 273 -12.62 -8.07 9.89
N ALA A 274 -13.21 -7.74 8.73
CA ALA A 274 -13.25 -8.62 7.57
C ALA A 274 -11.87 -8.91 6.97
N ASN A 275 -10.85 -8.11 7.27
CA ASN A 275 -9.47 -8.36 6.85
C ASN A 275 -8.73 -9.35 7.76
N VAL A 276 -9.19 -9.53 9.01
CA VAL A 276 -8.53 -10.40 10.01
C VAL A 276 -8.57 -11.86 9.54
N ASN A 277 -7.39 -12.46 9.36
CA ASN A 277 -7.21 -13.84 8.90
C ASN A 277 -7.81 -14.09 7.49
N GLN A 278 -7.89 -13.06 6.65
CA GLN A 278 -8.45 -13.11 5.30
C GLN A 278 -7.46 -12.54 4.26
N GLN A 279 -6.27 -13.14 4.14
CA GLN A 279 -5.17 -12.66 3.30
C GLN A 279 -5.60 -12.28 1.88
N ASN A 280 -6.38 -13.14 1.20
CA ASN A 280 -6.82 -12.87 -0.17
C ASN A 280 -7.79 -11.69 -0.26
N HIS A 281 -8.69 -11.54 0.72
CA HIS A 281 -9.63 -10.42 0.75
C HIS A 281 -8.89 -9.10 0.98
N MET A 282 -8.02 -9.08 1.99
CA MET A 282 -7.21 -7.92 2.33
C MET A 282 -6.31 -7.47 1.18
N THR A 283 -5.53 -8.39 0.60
CA THR A 283 -4.62 -8.06 -0.51
C THR A 283 -5.35 -7.66 -1.79
N SER A 284 -6.47 -8.30 -2.13
CA SER A 284 -7.23 -7.95 -3.33
C SER A 284 -7.94 -6.60 -3.21
N THR A 285 -8.48 -6.28 -2.03
CA THR A 285 -9.12 -4.97 -1.79
C THR A 285 -8.10 -3.85 -1.70
N PHE A 286 -6.95 -4.07 -1.06
CA PHE A 286 -5.82 -3.13 -1.09
C PHE A 286 -5.35 -2.86 -2.51
N ALA A 287 -5.10 -3.91 -3.32
CA ALA A 287 -4.66 -3.75 -4.70
C ALA A 287 -5.67 -2.97 -5.56
N ALA A 288 -6.98 -3.21 -5.36
CA ALA A 288 -8.02 -2.47 -6.05
C ALA A 288 -8.08 -0.99 -5.64
N ALA A 289 -7.95 -0.69 -4.34
CA ALA A 289 -7.93 0.69 -3.85
C ALA A 289 -6.66 1.43 -4.29
N MET A 290 -5.50 0.76 -4.28
CA MET A 290 -4.25 1.29 -4.81
C MET A 290 -4.36 1.57 -6.31
N ALA A 291 -4.95 0.69 -7.12
CA ALA A 291 -5.14 0.94 -8.55
C ALA A 291 -5.90 2.25 -8.85
N LYS A 292 -6.82 2.66 -7.95
CA LYS A 292 -7.51 3.95 -8.01
C LYS A 292 -6.66 5.11 -7.48
N LEU A 293 -5.94 4.91 -6.38
CA LEU A 293 -5.06 5.92 -5.77
C LEU A 293 -3.95 6.36 -6.71
N VAL A 294 -3.21 5.41 -7.28
CA VAL A 294 -1.99 5.69 -8.06
C VAL A 294 -2.26 6.38 -9.40
N VAL A 295 -3.53 6.58 -9.79
CA VAL A 295 -3.94 7.27 -11.03
C VAL A 295 -4.73 8.54 -10.76
N LEU A 296 -4.80 9.01 -9.52
CA LEU A 296 -5.47 10.26 -9.20
C LEU A 296 -4.90 11.43 -9.99
N GLY A 297 -5.80 12.22 -10.60
CA GLY A 297 -5.47 13.34 -11.49
C GLY A 297 -4.99 12.94 -12.88
N GLN A 298 -4.90 11.65 -13.19
CA GLN A 298 -4.44 11.15 -14.48
C GLN A 298 -5.60 10.76 -15.40
N ASN A 299 -5.34 10.79 -16.71
CA ASN A 299 -6.21 10.14 -17.68
C ASN A 299 -5.68 8.74 -17.97
N GLU A 300 -6.27 7.72 -17.36
CA GLU A 300 -5.83 6.31 -17.49
C GLU A 300 -5.71 5.84 -18.95
N ARG A 301 -6.53 6.38 -19.87
CA ARG A 301 -6.48 6.01 -21.31
C ARG A 301 -5.20 6.47 -22.00
N SER A 302 -4.47 7.42 -21.40
CA SER A 302 -3.17 7.89 -21.88
C SER A 302 -1.99 7.15 -21.24
N LEU A 303 -2.25 6.30 -20.25
CA LEU A 303 -1.21 5.53 -19.58
C LEU A 303 -1.07 4.14 -20.22
N ILE A 304 0.15 3.61 -20.14
CA ILE A 304 0.52 2.30 -20.66
C ILE A 304 0.60 1.32 -19.51
N ASP A 305 -0.15 0.22 -19.58
CA ASP A 305 -0.04 -0.85 -18.59
C ASP A 305 1.32 -1.55 -18.70
N CYS A 306 2.14 -1.34 -17.67
CA CYS A 306 3.46 -1.94 -17.48
C CYS A 306 3.48 -2.82 -16.22
N SER A 307 2.32 -3.28 -15.73
CA SER A 307 2.23 -4.10 -14.52
C SER A 307 3.00 -5.42 -14.64
N ASP A 308 3.23 -5.88 -15.88
CA ASP A 308 3.95 -7.11 -16.17
C ASP A 308 5.48 -7.02 -15.96
N VAL A 309 6.04 -5.82 -15.74
CA VAL A 309 7.46 -5.65 -15.35
C VAL A 309 7.69 -5.66 -13.84
N ILE A 310 6.66 -5.44 -13.02
CA ILE A 310 6.78 -5.43 -11.55
C ILE A 310 7.26 -6.80 -11.07
N PRO A 311 8.22 -6.95 -10.14
CA PRO A 311 8.69 -8.27 -9.72
C PRO A 311 7.58 -9.19 -9.20
N ALA A 312 7.84 -10.50 -9.21
CA ALA A 312 6.97 -11.46 -8.54
C ALA A 312 7.03 -11.24 -7.03
N VAL A 313 5.89 -11.36 -6.36
CA VAL A 313 5.78 -11.19 -4.91
C VAL A 313 6.20 -12.44 -4.15
N LYS A 314 6.83 -12.27 -2.99
CA LYS A 314 7.11 -13.37 -2.05
C LYS A 314 5.76 -13.84 -1.45
N PRO A 315 5.43 -15.15 -1.44
CA PRO A 315 4.16 -15.62 -0.89
C PRO A 315 4.14 -15.54 0.64
N PHE A 316 2.96 -15.28 1.21
CA PHE A 316 2.72 -15.46 2.64
C PHE A 316 2.51 -16.95 2.95
N THR A 317 3.29 -17.50 3.87
CA THR A 317 3.24 -18.93 4.23
C THR A 317 2.91 -19.18 5.70
N LYS A 318 2.76 -18.11 6.50
CA LYS A 318 2.43 -18.19 7.92
C LYS A 318 0.91 -18.23 8.12
N SER A 319 0.48 -18.25 9.38
CA SER A 319 -0.92 -18.11 9.77
C SER A 319 -1.01 -16.95 10.76
N LEU A 320 -2.13 -16.23 10.73
CA LEU A 320 -2.37 -15.16 11.70
C LEU A 320 -2.56 -15.75 13.10
N THR A 321 -1.86 -15.17 14.08
CA THR A 321 -1.95 -15.54 15.49
C THR A 321 -2.04 -14.30 16.36
N PHE A 322 -2.56 -14.46 17.57
CA PHE A 322 -2.37 -13.46 18.60
C PHE A 322 -0.91 -13.45 19.05
N PRO A 323 -0.31 -12.27 19.28
CA PRO A 323 0.96 -12.16 19.97
C PRO A 323 0.93 -12.90 21.33
N ALA A 324 2.09 -13.43 21.74
CA ALA A 324 2.20 -14.22 22.95
C ALA A 324 1.67 -13.48 24.19
N GLY A 325 0.84 -14.17 24.98
CA GLY A 325 0.18 -13.59 26.16
C GLY A 325 -1.16 -12.90 25.90
N LEU A 326 -1.54 -12.69 24.63
CA LEU A 326 -2.84 -12.13 24.24
C LEU A 326 -3.73 -13.19 23.60
N ASN A 327 -5.04 -13.00 23.66
CA ASN A 327 -6.02 -13.92 23.08
C ASN A 327 -7.34 -13.18 22.78
N ASN A 328 -8.36 -13.92 22.33
CA ASN A 328 -9.68 -13.38 22.02
C ASN A 328 -10.34 -12.55 23.14
N ARG A 329 -9.97 -12.73 24.41
CA ARG A 329 -10.49 -11.93 25.54
C ARG A 329 -9.96 -10.50 25.57
N ASP A 330 -8.83 -10.26 24.90
CA ASP A 330 -8.17 -8.96 24.85
C ASP A 330 -8.66 -8.11 23.67
N VAL A 331 -9.55 -8.65 22.83
CA VAL A 331 -10.14 -7.97 21.67
C VAL A 331 -11.29 -7.05 22.12
N GLU A 332 -11.20 -5.77 21.74
CA GLU A 332 -12.27 -4.79 21.84
C GLU A 332 -13.15 -4.83 20.58
N GLN A 333 -14.04 -5.81 20.52
CA GLN A 333 -14.88 -6.05 19.35
C GLN A 333 -15.80 -4.86 19.05
N ALA A 334 -15.83 -4.44 17.79
CA ALA A 334 -16.65 -3.32 17.33
C ALA A 334 -17.55 -3.62 16.12
N CYS A 335 -17.35 -4.74 15.41
CA CYS A 335 -18.26 -5.12 14.34
C CYS A 335 -19.58 -5.66 14.90
N ALA A 336 -20.68 -4.97 14.64
CA ALA A 336 -22.00 -5.34 15.14
C ALA A 336 -22.61 -6.56 14.43
N THR A 337 -22.11 -6.94 13.25
CA THR A 337 -22.74 -7.96 12.39
C THR A 337 -22.03 -9.31 12.39
N SER A 338 -20.83 -9.41 12.96
CA SER A 338 -20.07 -10.66 13.05
C SER A 338 -19.14 -10.67 14.24
N ALA A 339 -18.99 -11.83 14.88
CA ALA A 339 -18.03 -12.03 15.95
C ALA A 339 -16.60 -12.06 15.40
N PHE A 340 -15.65 -11.54 16.19
CA PHE A 340 -14.24 -11.63 15.88
C PHE A 340 -13.78 -13.11 15.80
N PRO A 341 -12.95 -13.49 14.81
CA PRO A 341 -12.54 -14.88 14.63
C PRO A 341 -11.72 -15.42 15.81
N THR A 342 -11.93 -16.70 16.15
CA THR A 342 -11.06 -17.40 17.11
C THR A 342 -9.73 -17.76 16.44
N LEU A 343 -8.62 -17.32 17.04
CA LEU A 343 -7.27 -17.54 16.53
C LEU A 343 -6.40 -18.19 17.58
N ARG A 344 -5.28 -18.77 17.15
CA ARG A 344 -4.27 -19.30 18.07
C ARG A 344 -3.45 -18.15 18.65
N THR A 345 -2.86 -18.38 19.80
CA THR A 345 -1.87 -17.48 20.42
C THR A 345 -0.49 -18.06 20.24
N ASP A 346 0.48 -17.22 19.95
CA ASP A 346 1.89 -17.60 19.90
C ASP A 346 2.35 -18.17 21.25
N PRO A 347 3.14 -19.26 21.26
CA PRO A 347 3.62 -19.85 22.49
C PRO A 347 4.68 -18.96 23.15
N GLY A 348 4.82 -19.10 24.47
CA GLY A 348 5.88 -18.45 25.24
C GLY A 348 5.45 -17.13 25.89
N PRO A 349 6.43 -16.39 26.46
CA PRO A 349 6.15 -15.11 27.09
C PRO A 349 5.92 -14.00 26.05
N ALA A 350 5.18 -12.97 26.44
CA ALA A 350 5.04 -11.75 25.64
C ALA A 350 6.42 -11.15 25.32
N THR A 351 6.63 -10.76 24.06
CA THR A 351 7.86 -10.14 23.56
C THR A 351 7.64 -8.65 23.28
N SER A 352 8.74 -7.89 23.15
CA SER A 352 8.70 -6.56 22.56
C SER A 352 8.86 -6.68 21.05
N VAL A 353 8.07 -5.93 20.29
CA VAL A 353 8.29 -5.74 18.86
C VAL A 353 9.57 -4.92 18.67
N ALA A 354 10.38 -5.30 17.69
CA ALA A 354 11.61 -4.59 17.36
C ALA A 354 11.29 -3.42 16.41
N PRO A 355 12.02 -2.29 16.49
CA PRO A 355 11.93 -1.24 15.49
C PRO A 355 12.26 -1.78 14.09
N VAL A 356 11.66 -1.19 13.06
CA VAL A 356 11.99 -1.51 11.66
C VAL A 356 13.47 -1.22 11.42
N ALA A 357 14.17 -2.15 10.76
CA ALA A 357 15.58 -1.97 10.45
C ALA A 357 15.77 -0.75 9.53
N PRO A 358 16.77 0.11 9.78
CA PRO A 358 16.95 1.31 8.99
C PRO A 358 17.30 0.94 7.55
N GLY A 359 16.82 1.72 6.59
CA GLY A 359 17.14 1.53 5.18
C GLY A 359 18.59 1.88 4.85
N SER A 360 19.09 1.42 3.70
CA SER A 360 20.37 1.90 3.20
C SER A 360 20.30 3.41 2.93
N THR A 361 21.21 4.16 3.53
CA THR A 361 21.45 5.59 3.26
C THR A 361 22.66 5.79 2.34
N THR A 362 23.30 4.70 1.90
CA THR A 362 24.50 4.71 1.06
C THR A 362 24.14 4.25 -0.34
N VAL A 363 24.30 5.15 -1.32
CA VAL A 363 24.14 4.88 -2.75
C VAL A 363 25.50 4.84 -3.44
#